data_AF-A0AAV8X5V8-F1
#
_entry.id   AF-A0AAV8X5V8-F1
#
_cell.length_a   1.000
_cell.length_b   1.000
_cell.length_c   1.000
_cell.angle_alpha   90.00
_cell.angle_beta   90.00
_cell.angle_gamma   90.00
#
_symmetry.space_group_name_H-M   'P 1'
#
loop_
_entity.id
_entity.type
_entity.pdbx_description
1 polymer ?
#
loop_
_entity_poly.entity_id
_entity_poly.type
_entity_poly.pdbx_seq_one_letter_code
_entity_poly.pdbx_strand_id
1 'polypeptide(L)' 'MCAEGNQPGKGCNVACNQLLNDNISDDISCIKTIYKIGGGFKAWVAYNNYCSQGSNNQYINGCNV' A
#
# COMPACT_ATOMS: atom_id res chain seq x y z
N MET A 1 -9.39 1.88 -4.31
CA MET A 1 -9.96 0.73 -3.60
C MET A 1 -10.20 -0.40 -4.61
N CYS A 2 -9.98 -1.65 -4.21
CA CYS A 2 -10.25 -2.82 -5.06
C CYS A 2 -11.71 -3.28 -4.89
N ALA A 3 -12.14 -4.26 -5.68
CA ALA A 3 -13.44 -4.92 -5.51
C ALA A 3 -13.25 -6.44 -5.42
N GLU A 4 -14.11 -7.09 -4.62
CA GLU A 4 -14.13 -8.54 -4.46
C GLU A 4 -14.57 -9.25 -5.76
N GLY A 5 -14.10 -10.48 -5.93
CA GLY A 5 -14.31 -11.25 -7.16
C GLY A 5 -13.35 -10.85 -8.29
N ASN A 6 -13.80 -10.96 -9.54
CA ASN A 6 -12.94 -10.76 -10.72
C ASN A 6 -13.12 -9.38 -11.38
N GLN A 7 -13.86 -8.47 -10.77
CA GLN A 7 -14.14 -7.16 -11.35
C GLN A 7 -13.24 -6.06 -10.74
N PRO A 8 -12.72 -5.12 -11.54
CA PRO A 8 -11.93 -4.01 -11.02
C PRO A 8 -12.72 -3.09 -10.09
N GLY A 9 -12.13 -2.74 -8.94
CA GLY A 9 -12.69 -1.77 -8.00
C GLY A 9 -12.39 -0.32 -8.37
N LYS A 10 -13.17 0.60 -7.79
CA LYS A 10 -13.01 2.04 -8.05
C LYS A 10 -11.76 2.60 -7.38
N GLY A 11 -10.96 3.37 -8.11
CA GLY A 11 -9.82 4.10 -7.55
C GLY A 11 -8.45 3.44 -7.74
N CYS A 12 -8.34 2.10 -7.60
CA CYS A 12 -7.11 1.40 -8.03
C CYS A 12 -7.29 0.62 -9.34
N ASN A 13 -8.53 0.45 -9.82
CA ASN A 13 -8.84 -0.28 -11.05
C ASN A 13 -8.26 -1.70 -11.09
N VAL A 14 -8.34 -2.39 -9.96
CA VAL A 14 -7.88 -3.78 -9.77
C VAL A 14 -8.91 -4.59 -9.00
N ALA A 15 -8.96 -5.89 -9.26
CA ALA A 15 -9.69 -6.85 -8.43
C ALA A 15 -8.86 -7.17 -7.17
N CYS A 16 -9.51 -7.45 -6.03
CA CYS A 16 -8.79 -7.64 -4.76
C CYS A 16 -7.86 -8.87 -4.77
N ASN A 17 -8.17 -9.90 -5.57
CA ASN A 17 -7.27 -11.05 -5.74
C ASN A 17 -5.94 -10.71 -6.42
N GLN A 18 -5.86 -9.58 -7.15
CA GLN A 18 -4.62 -9.12 -7.75
C GLN A 18 -3.67 -8.57 -6.66
N LEU A 19 -4.21 -7.94 -5.62
CA LEU A 19 -3.45 -7.43 -4.47
C LEU A 19 -3.01 -8.54 -3.47
N LEU A 20 -3.23 -9.81 -3.80
CA LEU A 20 -2.93 -10.96 -2.94
C LEU A 20 -1.97 -11.96 -3.61
N ASN A 21 -1.51 -11.67 -4.81
CA ASN A 21 -0.59 -12.54 -5.55
C ASN A 21 0.88 -12.15 -5.28
N ASP A 22 1.82 -12.93 -5.82
CA ASP A 22 3.26 -12.71 -5.59
C ASP A 22 3.84 -11.49 -6.34
N ASN A 23 3.16 -11.02 -7.39
CA ASN A 23 3.57 -9.86 -8.16
C ASN A 23 3.05 -8.57 -7.54
N ILE A 24 3.91 -7.89 -6.79
CA ILE A 24 3.55 -6.64 -6.09
C ILE A 24 3.38 -5.41 -7.00
N SER A 25 3.45 -5.53 -8.33
CA SER A 25 3.47 -4.36 -9.23
C SER A 25 2.18 -3.55 -9.18
N ASP A 26 1.03 -4.21 -9.09
CA ASP A 26 -0.28 -3.57 -8.95
C ASP A 26 -0.52 -3.05 -7.52
N ASP A 27 -0.01 -3.72 -6.49
CA ASP A 27 0.02 -3.21 -5.11
C ASP A 27 0.74 -1.86 -5.04
N ILE A 28 1.97 -1.80 -5.57
CA ILE A 28 2.77 -0.57 -5.55
C ILE A 28 2.07 0.55 -6.31
N SER A 29 1.42 0.25 -7.44
CA SER A 29 0.65 1.22 -8.21
C SER A 29 -0.58 1.74 -7.45
N CYS A 30 -1.30 0.84 -6.77
CA CYS A 30 -2.45 1.19 -5.93
C CYS A 30 -2.02 2.02 -4.71
N ILE A 31 -0.96 1.62 -3.99
CA ILE A 31 -0.44 2.35 -2.82
C ILE A 31 0.00 3.77 -3.21
N LYS A 32 0.67 3.97 -4.35
CA LYS A 32 1.02 5.32 -4.85
C LYS A 32 -0.22 6.18 -5.09
N THR A 33 -1.30 5.58 -5.59
CA THR A 33 -2.57 6.28 -5.81
C THR A 33 -3.20 6.68 -4.47
N ILE A 34 -3.27 5.74 -3.51
CA ILE A 34 -3.78 6.01 -2.15
C ILE A 34 -2.92 7.07 -1.46
N TYR A 35 -1.59 7.01 -1.57
CA TYR A 35 -0.67 7.99 -1.01
C TYR A 35 -0.98 9.41 -1.52
N LYS A 36 -1.23 9.55 -2.84
CA LYS A 36 -1.53 10.84 -3.47
C LYS A 36 -2.86 11.43 -2.99
N ILE A 37 -3.89 10.61 -2.83
CA ILE A 37 -5.25 11.09 -2.50
C ILE A 37 -5.57 11.06 -0.99
N GLY A 38 -4.83 10.28 -0.21
CA GLY A 38 -5.08 9.97 1.20
C GLY A 38 -4.19 10.72 2.19
N GLY A 39 -3.49 11.78 1.76
CA GLY A 39 -2.61 12.56 2.62
C GLY A 39 -1.32 11.82 3.01
N GLY A 40 -0.75 11.07 2.07
CA GLY A 40 0.44 10.25 2.29
C GLY A 40 0.12 8.92 2.99
N PHE A 41 1.02 8.45 3.84
CA PHE A 41 0.82 7.21 4.59
C PHE A 41 -0.22 7.32 5.72
N LYS A 42 -0.77 8.51 5.98
CA LYS A 42 -1.81 8.71 7.01
C LYS A 42 -3.13 7.99 6.70
N ALA A 43 -3.33 7.56 5.46
CA ALA A 43 -4.44 6.70 5.06
C ALA A 43 -4.42 5.33 5.76
N TRP A 44 -3.27 4.89 6.29
CA TRP A 44 -3.14 3.65 7.05
C TRP A 44 -3.06 3.94 8.55
N VAL A 45 -4.06 3.49 9.31
CA VAL A 45 -4.10 3.65 10.79
C VAL A 45 -2.84 3.06 11.45
N ALA A 46 -2.35 1.92 10.96
CA ALA A 46 -1.12 1.30 11.47
C ALA A 46 0.10 2.21 11.32
N TYR A 47 0.25 2.92 10.20
CA TYR A 47 1.34 3.89 10.02
C TYR A 47 1.25 5.00 11.07
N ASN A 48 0.06 5.55 11.29
CA ASN A 48 -0.13 6.59 12.30
C ASN A 48 0.27 6.12 13.70
N ASN A 49 -0.13 4.91 14.07
CA ASN A 49 0.10 4.36 15.41
C ASN A 49 1.55 3.95 15.66
N TYR A 50 2.27 3.46 14.65
CA TYR A 50 3.54 2.76 14.86
C TYR A 50 4.73 3.27 14.05
N CYS A 51 4.50 4.08 13.01
CA CYS A 51 5.54 4.47 12.06
C CYS A 51 5.65 5.97 11.81
N SER A 52 4.64 6.76 12.21
CA SER A 52 4.56 8.19 11.90
C SER A 52 5.51 9.07 12.72
N GLN A 53 6.07 8.52 13.80
CA GLN A 53 7.00 9.20 14.70
C GLN A 53 8.30 8.38 14.80
N GLY A 54 9.42 9.05 15.03
CA GLY A 54 10.72 8.40 15.19
C GLY A 54 11.33 7.90 13.88
N SER A 55 12.28 6.97 13.99
CA SER A 55 13.02 6.41 12.85
C SER A 55 12.53 5.02 12.49
N ASN A 56 12.36 4.79 11.18
CA ASN A 56 11.96 3.50 10.61
C ASN A 56 13.16 2.72 10.03
N ASN A 57 14.39 3.20 10.20
CA ASN A 57 15.59 2.61 9.58
C ASN A 57 15.82 1.15 9.96
N GLN A 58 15.31 0.72 11.12
CA GLN A 58 15.39 -0.67 11.57
C GLN A 58 14.77 -1.68 10.58
N TYR A 59 13.76 -1.29 9.80
CA TYR A 59 13.09 -2.20 8.85
C TYR A 59 13.92 -2.53 7.62
N ILE A 60 14.96 -1.75 7.33
CA ILE A 60 15.86 -1.95 6.18
C ILE A 60 17.31 -2.19 6.62
N ASN A 61 17.56 -2.29 7.93
CA ASN A 61 18.91 -2.50 8.44
C ASN A 61 19.44 -3.89 8.02
N GLY A 62 20.63 -3.92 7.41
CA GLY A 62 21.22 -5.15 6.87
C GLY A 62 20.72 -5.54 5.47
N CYS A 63 19.79 -4.78 4.89
CA CYS A 63 19.40 -4.93 3.49
C CYS A 63 20.38 -4.16 2.59
N ASN A 64 20.77 -4.75 1.47
CA ASN A 64 21.52 -4.04 0.42
C ASN A 64 20.53 -3.46 -0.59
N VAL A 65 19.87 -2.36 -0.20
CA VAL A 65 18.83 -1.65 -0.97
C VAL A 65 19.33 -0.32 -1.51
#